data_AF-A0A534LN86-F1
#
_entry.id   AF-A0A534LN86-F1
#
_cell.length_a   1.000
_cell.length_b   1.000
_cell.length_c   1.000
_cell.angle_alpha   90.00
_cell.angle_beta   90.00
_cell.angle_gamma   90.00
#
_symmetry.space_group_name_H-M   'P 1'
#
loop_
_entity.id
_entity.type
_entity.pdbx_description
1 polymer ?
#
loop_
_entity_poly.entity_id
_entity_poly.type
_entity_poly.pdbx_seq_one_letter_code
_entity_poly.pdbx_strand_id
1 'polypeptide(L)'
;GSINNFTKYCPFPTSLRAPVFGQYGKQYYFDYPRTNPLARFIFLSPDLVYVVDDGEHYLYTVNSTRYLWTQTAIDQAHAAGIPWVIVAFHKSCIAAGEHACETGTDILNLLLREKVDLILNAHTHNYERSNQLAVTDSCSGIQLHSYNAGCIVHDGADGKYQRGAGPVLVIQGTGGRALDVFNKADPYSGYFAAHMATDTEGAGIGVVTYKVYPDRIVEETAFNGTYSDTFTIADFSIGLAERFMQALPLAAPVAVGLIGLGVGGFLTWRLRVIGMRAVGMRTTSLRARLFRP
;
A
#
# COMPACT_ATOMS: atom_id res chain seq x y z
N GLY A 1 -25.89 -14.00 -12.33
CA GLY A 1 -24.87 -14.74 -13.12
C GLY A 1 -24.34 -15.90 -12.29
N SER A 2 -23.71 -16.91 -12.89
CA SER A 2 -23.06 -18.01 -12.16
C SER A 2 -21.55 -17.82 -12.17
N ILE A 3 -20.94 -17.71 -10.99
CA ILE A 3 -19.49 -17.58 -10.87
C ILE A 3 -18.76 -18.82 -11.41
N ASN A 4 -19.35 -20.00 -11.22
CA ASN A 4 -18.76 -21.26 -11.68
C ASN A 4 -18.75 -21.35 -13.20
N ASN A 5 -19.78 -20.80 -13.87
CA ASN A 5 -19.77 -20.67 -15.32
C ASN A 5 -18.74 -19.62 -15.78
N PHE A 6 -18.65 -18.49 -15.08
CA PHE A 6 -17.65 -17.47 -15.40
C PHE A 6 -16.24 -18.04 -15.32
N THR A 7 -15.86 -18.70 -14.25
CA THR A 7 -14.49 -19.23 -14.07
C THR A 7 -14.17 -20.38 -15.04
N LYS A 8 -15.19 -21.12 -15.49
CA LYS A 8 -15.05 -22.15 -16.52
C LYS A 8 -14.74 -21.57 -17.91
N TYR A 9 -15.44 -20.50 -18.31
CA TYR A 9 -15.34 -19.94 -19.67
C TYR A 9 -14.40 -18.74 -19.77
N CYS A 10 -14.08 -18.11 -18.65
CA CYS A 10 -13.13 -17.01 -18.50
C CYS A 10 -12.09 -17.38 -17.42
N PRO A 11 -11.24 -18.39 -17.67
CA PRO A 11 -10.27 -18.86 -16.69
C PRO A 11 -9.26 -17.75 -16.36
N PHE A 12 -8.54 -17.93 -15.24
CA PHE A 12 -7.51 -16.99 -14.83
C PHE A 12 -6.52 -16.71 -15.99
N PRO A 13 -6.21 -15.43 -16.30
CA PRO A 13 -5.48 -15.08 -17.51
C PRO A 13 -4.10 -15.74 -17.56
N THR A 14 -3.88 -16.58 -18.59
CA THR A 14 -2.59 -17.26 -18.82
C THR A 14 -1.46 -16.28 -19.13
N SER A 15 -1.79 -15.08 -19.62
CA SER A 15 -0.86 -13.99 -19.88
C SER A 15 -0.13 -13.50 -18.62
N LEU A 16 -0.76 -13.59 -17.43
CA LEU A 16 -0.13 -13.21 -16.16
C LEU A 16 0.96 -14.20 -15.74
N ARG A 17 0.94 -15.43 -16.27
CA ARG A 17 1.90 -16.51 -15.98
C ARG A 17 2.13 -16.71 -14.48
N ALA A 18 1.13 -16.46 -13.64
CA ALA A 18 1.21 -16.57 -12.19
C ALA A 18 0.38 -17.78 -11.70
N PRO A 19 0.87 -18.55 -10.72
CA PRO A 19 0.04 -19.55 -10.05
C PRO A 19 -1.07 -18.86 -9.24
N VAL A 20 -2.24 -19.48 -9.21
CA VAL A 20 -3.37 -19.05 -8.39
C VAL A 20 -3.49 -19.97 -7.18
N PHE A 21 -3.62 -19.40 -6.00
CA PHE A 21 -3.82 -20.11 -4.75
C PHE A 21 -5.23 -19.83 -4.22
N GLY A 22 -5.99 -20.88 -3.90
CA GLY A 22 -7.41 -20.77 -3.52
C GLY A 22 -8.35 -21.05 -4.70
N GLN A 23 -9.59 -20.60 -4.59
CA GLN A 23 -10.64 -20.80 -5.59
C GLN A 23 -10.84 -19.53 -6.40
N TYR A 24 -10.32 -19.53 -7.63
CA TYR A 24 -10.52 -18.43 -8.58
C TYR A 24 -11.99 -18.08 -8.72
N GLY A 25 -12.30 -16.78 -8.67
CA GLY A 25 -13.65 -16.24 -8.69
C GLY A 25 -14.35 -16.15 -7.33
N LYS A 26 -13.80 -16.73 -6.25
CA LYS A 26 -14.42 -16.68 -4.91
C LYS A 26 -13.48 -16.17 -3.82
N GLN A 27 -12.38 -16.88 -3.58
CA GLN A 27 -11.38 -16.51 -2.60
C GLN A 27 -10.04 -17.05 -3.09
N TYR A 28 -9.16 -16.16 -3.55
CA TYR A 28 -7.89 -16.56 -4.14
C TYR A 28 -6.86 -15.44 -4.06
N TYR A 29 -5.58 -15.80 -4.18
CA TYR A 29 -4.51 -14.84 -4.39
C TYR A 29 -3.54 -15.31 -5.47
N PHE A 30 -2.77 -14.35 -5.99
CA PHE A 30 -1.63 -14.60 -6.85
C PHE A 30 -0.57 -13.52 -6.64
N ASP A 31 0.67 -13.87 -6.93
CA ASP A 31 1.82 -12.97 -6.84
C ASP A 31 2.24 -12.54 -8.25
N TYR A 32 2.50 -11.25 -8.43
CA TYR A 32 2.89 -10.72 -9.74
C TYR A 32 4.02 -9.68 -9.64
N PRO A 33 5.02 -9.73 -10.54
CA PRO A 33 5.30 -10.82 -11.50
C PRO A 33 5.60 -12.16 -10.82
N ARG A 34 5.50 -13.29 -11.55
CA ARG A 34 5.73 -14.63 -10.97
C ARG A 34 7.11 -14.79 -10.32
N THR A 35 8.14 -14.15 -10.87
CA THR A 35 9.50 -14.16 -10.34
C THR A 35 9.78 -12.79 -9.74
N ASN A 36 10.28 -12.76 -8.50
CA ASN A 36 10.50 -11.53 -7.72
C ASN A 36 9.22 -10.66 -7.69
N PRO A 37 8.15 -11.16 -7.07
CA PRO A 37 6.87 -10.48 -7.10
C PRO A 37 6.95 -9.09 -6.46
N LEU A 38 6.29 -8.13 -7.09
CA LEU A 38 6.12 -6.79 -6.56
C LEU A 38 4.89 -6.72 -5.65
N ALA A 39 3.84 -7.45 -6.00
CA ALA A 39 2.59 -7.42 -5.27
C ALA A 39 1.99 -8.82 -5.11
N ARG A 40 1.38 -9.05 -3.95
CA ARG A 40 0.38 -10.08 -3.74
C ARG A 40 -1.00 -9.45 -3.90
N PHE A 41 -1.79 -9.98 -4.83
CA PHE A 41 -3.19 -9.62 -5.00
C PHE A 41 -4.07 -10.67 -4.34
N ILE A 42 -4.92 -10.28 -3.39
CA ILE A 42 -5.83 -11.16 -2.66
C ILE A 42 -7.27 -10.74 -2.97
N PHE A 43 -8.06 -11.65 -3.53
CA PHE A 43 -9.46 -11.41 -3.88
C PHE A 43 -10.38 -12.17 -2.92
N LEU A 44 -11.32 -11.45 -2.33
CA LEU A 44 -12.26 -11.96 -1.33
C LEU A 44 -13.71 -11.76 -1.79
N SER A 45 -14.64 -12.46 -1.12
CA SER A 45 -16.07 -12.42 -1.40
C SER A 45 -16.93 -12.29 -0.14
N PRO A 46 -16.66 -11.33 0.76
CA PRO A 46 -17.43 -11.20 1.98
C PRO A 46 -18.90 -10.91 1.68
N ASP A 47 -19.76 -11.54 2.46
CA ASP A 47 -21.22 -11.44 2.37
C ASP A 47 -21.81 -11.87 1.00
N LEU A 48 -21.16 -12.82 0.33
CA LEU A 48 -21.73 -13.49 -0.85
C LEU A 48 -22.26 -14.88 -0.50
N VAL A 49 -23.49 -15.15 -0.92
CA VAL A 49 -24.11 -16.49 -0.86
C VAL A 49 -23.96 -17.18 -2.21
N TYR A 50 -23.21 -18.28 -2.24
CA TYR A 50 -23.00 -19.07 -3.44
C TYR A 50 -24.07 -20.16 -3.56
N VAL A 51 -25.24 -19.78 -4.07
CA VAL A 51 -26.40 -20.68 -4.28
C VAL A 51 -26.04 -21.94 -5.09
N VAL A 52 -25.13 -21.80 -6.05
CA VAL A 52 -24.66 -22.91 -6.91
C VAL A 52 -23.66 -23.85 -6.22
N ASP A 53 -23.26 -23.54 -5.00
CA ASP A 53 -22.35 -24.31 -4.14
C ASP A 53 -23.04 -24.59 -2.79
N ASP A 54 -24.20 -25.25 -2.85
CA ASP A 54 -25.02 -25.65 -1.71
C ASP A 54 -25.44 -24.49 -0.77
N GLY A 55 -25.48 -23.26 -1.30
CA GLY A 55 -25.89 -22.07 -0.55
C GLY A 55 -24.85 -21.58 0.45
N GLU A 56 -23.58 -21.93 0.28
CA GLU A 56 -22.53 -21.50 1.20
C GLU A 56 -22.43 -19.96 1.27
N HIS A 57 -22.49 -19.40 2.48
CA HIS A 57 -22.32 -17.98 2.74
C HIS A 57 -20.86 -17.67 3.10
N TYR A 58 -20.22 -16.83 2.31
CA TYR A 58 -18.83 -16.44 2.51
C TYR A 58 -18.74 -15.34 3.57
N LEU A 59 -18.74 -15.79 4.82
CA LEU A 59 -18.47 -14.96 5.99
C LEU A 59 -16.99 -14.97 6.34
N TYR A 60 -16.52 -13.84 6.84
CA TYR A 60 -15.13 -13.60 7.24
C TYR A 60 -15.09 -13.12 8.70
N THR A 61 -15.90 -13.75 9.55
CA THR A 61 -15.91 -13.45 10.98
C THR A 61 -14.58 -13.87 11.61
N VAL A 62 -14.18 -13.20 12.69
CA VAL A 62 -12.94 -13.52 13.41
C VAL A 62 -12.87 -15.02 13.70
N ASN A 63 -11.70 -15.62 13.41
CA ASN A 63 -11.39 -17.04 13.57
C ASN A 63 -12.17 -18.01 12.65
N SER A 64 -13.01 -17.53 11.73
CA SER A 64 -13.58 -18.38 10.69
C SER A 64 -12.49 -18.87 9.72
N THR A 65 -12.75 -19.98 9.02
CA THR A 65 -11.81 -20.54 8.04
C THR A 65 -11.38 -19.52 6.99
N ARG A 66 -12.31 -18.72 6.47
CA ARG A 66 -12.03 -17.72 5.43
C ARG A 66 -11.24 -16.54 5.94
N TYR A 67 -11.53 -16.11 7.17
CA TYR A 67 -10.77 -15.09 7.86
C TYR A 67 -9.32 -15.54 8.08
N LEU A 68 -9.11 -16.74 8.65
CA LEU A 68 -7.77 -17.28 8.92
C LEU A 68 -6.98 -17.56 7.65
N TRP A 69 -7.64 -18.01 6.58
CA TRP A 69 -7.03 -18.14 5.26
C TRP A 69 -6.53 -16.79 4.75
N THR A 70 -7.32 -15.73 4.93
CA THR A 70 -6.96 -14.38 4.47
C THR A 70 -5.76 -13.85 5.27
N GLN A 71 -5.80 -14.01 6.60
CA GLN A 71 -4.68 -13.65 7.46
C GLN A 71 -3.40 -14.38 7.04
N THR A 72 -3.48 -15.70 6.85
CA THR A 72 -2.34 -16.52 6.41
C THR A 72 -1.79 -16.05 5.06
N ALA A 73 -2.65 -15.69 4.11
CA ALA A 73 -2.22 -15.20 2.79
C ALA A 73 -1.48 -13.85 2.89
N ILE A 74 -1.88 -12.98 3.82
CA ILE A 74 -1.21 -11.70 4.09
C ILE A 74 0.14 -11.95 4.79
N ASP A 75 0.14 -12.74 5.86
CA ASP A 75 1.35 -13.07 6.63
C ASP A 75 2.43 -13.70 5.75
N GLN A 76 2.04 -14.60 4.86
CA GLN A 76 2.96 -15.23 3.91
C GLN A 76 3.58 -14.23 2.94
N ALA A 77 2.86 -13.18 2.51
CA ALA A 77 3.44 -12.15 1.65
C ALA A 77 4.45 -11.30 2.40
N HIS A 78 4.14 -10.90 3.63
CA HIS A 78 5.05 -10.17 4.49
C HIS A 78 6.32 -10.99 4.79
N ALA A 79 6.16 -12.27 5.16
CA ALA A 79 7.28 -13.17 5.43
C ALA A 79 8.16 -13.41 4.20
N ALA A 80 7.57 -13.40 3.01
CA ALA A 80 8.31 -13.52 1.74
C ALA A 80 8.94 -12.19 1.28
N GLY A 81 8.71 -11.08 1.98
CA GLY A 81 9.22 -9.76 1.62
C GLY A 81 8.61 -9.21 0.33
N ILE A 82 7.38 -9.63 -0.02
CA ILE A 82 6.66 -9.08 -1.19
C ILE A 82 6.37 -7.60 -0.91
N PRO A 83 6.78 -6.67 -1.79
CA PRO A 83 6.69 -5.25 -1.49
C PRO A 83 5.29 -4.73 -1.16
N TRP A 84 4.26 -5.22 -1.84
CA TRP A 84 2.89 -4.74 -1.73
C TRP A 84 1.88 -5.86 -1.49
N VAL A 85 0.96 -5.65 -0.55
CA VAL A 85 -0.21 -6.51 -0.35
C VAL A 85 -1.46 -5.71 -0.69
N ILE A 86 -2.14 -6.14 -1.76
CA ILE A 86 -3.33 -5.48 -2.30
C ILE A 86 -4.51 -6.43 -2.14
N VAL A 87 -5.56 -5.98 -1.47
CA VAL A 87 -6.76 -6.79 -1.21
C VAL A 87 -7.97 -6.19 -1.91
N ALA A 88 -8.72 -7.00 -2.64
CA ALA A 88 -9.88 -6.56 -3.41
C ALA A 88 -11.13 -7.37 -3.09
N PHE A 89 -12.26 -6.70 -2.92
CA PHE A 89 -13.57 -7.32 -2.77
C PHE A 89 -14.69 -6.33 -3.10
N HIS A 90 -15.86 -6.84 -3.48
CA HIS A 90 -16.92 -6.00 -4.04
C HIS A 90 -17.54 -5.04 -2.99
N LYS A 91 -18.15 -5.59 -1.94
CA LYS A 91 -18.90 -4.86 -0.93
C LYS A 91 -17.97 -4.14 0.04
N SER A 92 -18.06 -2.83 0.14
CA SER A 92 -17.32 -2.03 1.13
C SER A 92 -18.01 -2.08 2.50
N CYS A 93 -17.23 -2.14 3.58
CA CYS A 93 -17.79 -1.97 4.93
C CYS A 93 -18.03 -0.49 5.27
N ILE A 94 -17.09 0.37 4.87
CA ILE A 94 -17.21 1.83 4.99
C ILE A 94 -17.40 2.42 3.60
N ALA A 95 -18.39 3.28 3.46
CA ALA A 95 -18.67 4.14 2.32
C ALA A 95 -19.55 5.28 2.83
N ALA A 96 -19.48 6.46 2.23
CA ALA A 96 -20.35 7.57 2.62
C ALA A 96 -21.56 7.64 1.70
N GLY A 97 -22.53 6.74 1.86
CA GLY A 97 -23.63 6.64 0.90
C GLY A 97 -24.70 5.61 1.26
N GLU A 98 -25.26 4.98 0.23
CA GLU A 98 -26.45 4.12 0.34
C GLU A 98 -26.21 2.83 1.14
N HIS A 99 -24.99 2.29 1.09
CA HIS A 99 -24.71 0.94 1.56
C HIS A 99 -24.15 0.94 2.99
N ALA A 100 -24.82 0.19 3.86
CA ALA A 100 -24.30 -0.14 5.19
C ALA A 100 -23.14 -1.14 5.10
N CYS A 101 -22.46 -1.39 6.23
CA CYS A 101 -21.42 -2.41 6.31
C CYS A 101 -22.01 -3.84 6.27
N GLU A 102 -22.34 -4.32 5.07
CA GLU A 102 -22.90 -5.67 4.85
C GLU A 102 -21.88 -6.79 5.16
N THR A 103 -20.59 -6.52 4.95
CA THR A 103 -19.51 -7.50 5.17
C THR A 103 -19.24 -7.80 6.63
N GLY A 104 -19.76 -6.98 7.54
CA GLY A 104 -19.24 -6.85 8.91
C GLY A 104 -17.87 -6.17 8.96
N THR A 105 -17.44 -5.77 10.15
CA THR A 105 -16.18 -5.04 10.36
C THR A 105 -14.96 -5.95 10.47
N ASP A 106 -15.14 -7.24 10.74
CA ASP A 106 -14.06 -8.18 11.05
C ASP A 106 -13.00 -8.26 9.96
N ILE A 107 -13.41 -8.36 8.69
CA ILE A 107 -12.47 -8.46 7.58
C ILE A 107 -11.73 -7.14 7.35
N LEU A 108 -12.41 -5.99 7.38
CA LEU A 108 -11.76 -4.68 7.28
C LEU A 108 -10.75 -4.48 8.42
N ASN A 109 -11.14 -4.83 9.64
CA ASN A 109 -10.28 -4.71 10.81
C ASN A 109 -9.09 -5.69 10.79
N LEU A 110 -9.21 -6.85 10.14
CA LEU A 110 -8.05 -7.70 9.84
C LEU A 110 -7.08 -6.97 8.90
N LEU A 111 -7.57 -6.40 7.80
CA LEU A 111 -6.73 -5.72 6.82
C LEU A 111 -6.00 -4.51 7.41
N LEU A 112 -6.65 -3.76 8.31
CA LEU A 112 -6.02 -2.67 9.05
C LEU A 112 -4.94 -3.18 10.03
N ARG A 113 -5.20 -4.26 10.76
CA ARG A 113 -4.24 -4.84 11.72
C ARG A 113 -3.01 -5.43 11.03
N GLU A 114 -3.22 -6.12 9.92
CA GLU A 114 -2.13 -6.68 9.13
C GLU A 114 -1.43 -5.62 8.27
N LYS A 115 -1.91 -4.37 8.26
CA LYS A 115 -1.31 -3.24 7.52
C LYS A 115 -1.09 -3.55 6.04
N VAL A 116 -2.11 -4.11 5.38
CA VAL A 116 -2.09 -4.21 3.91
C VAL A 116 -1.97 -2.81 3.30
N ASP A 117 -1.40 -2.70 2.11
CA ASP A 117 -1.07 -1.38 1.55
C ASP A 117 -2.28 -0.71 0.89
N LEU A 118 -3.12 -1.51 0.22
CA LEU A 118 -4.21 -1.00 -0.60
C LEU A 118 -5.42 -1.94 -0.55
N ILE A 119 -6.59 -1.37 -0.31
CA ILE A 119 -7.88 -2.07 -0.32
C ILE A 119 -8.71 -1.53 -1.48
N LEU A 120 -9.17 -2.41 -2.37
CA LEU A 120 -9.95 -2.06 -3.54
C LEU A 120 -11.39 -2.55 -3.38
N ASN A 121 -12.33 -1.62 -3.30
CA ASN A 121 -13.75 -1.90 -3.21
C ASN A 121 -14.55 -1.31 -4.38
N ALA A 122 -15.79 -1.76 -4.50
CA ALA A 122 -16.78 -1.22 -5.42
C ALA A 122 -18.10 -1.10 -4.65
N HIS A 123 -19.19 -1.66 -5.19
CA HIS A 123 -20.51 -1.69 -4.60
C HIS A 123 -21.22 -0.33 -4.63
N THR A 124 -20.73 0.67 -3.89
CA THR A 124 -21.20 2.06 -4.03
C THR A 124 -20.77 2.60 -5.38
N HIS A 125 -21.70 3.12 -6.19
CA HIS A 125 -21.41 3.63 -7.53
C HIS A 125 -20.87 5.06 -7.49
N ASN A 126 -19.74 5.25 -6.83
CA ASN A 126 -19.03 6.51 -6.80
C ASN A 126 -17.52 6.23 -6.70
N TYR A 127 -16.73 7.29 -6.59
CA TYR A 127 -15.32 7.19 -6.23
C TYR A 127 -15.15 7.73 -4.81
N GLU A 128 -14.47 6.97 -3.94
CA GLU A 128 -14.10 7.43 -2.61
C GLU A 128 -12.69 6.91 -2.28
N ARG A 129 -11.77 7.82 -1.93
CA ARG A 129 -10.43 7.51 -1.44
C ARG A 129 -10.35 7.82 0.04
N SER A 130 -9.98 6.82 0.85
CA SER A 130 -9.87 6.99 2.29
C SER A 130 -8.65 7.86 2.69
N ASN A 131 -8.70 8.41 3.90
CA ASN A 131 -7.49 8.73 4.66
C ASN A 131 -6.63 7.45 4.84
N GLN A 132 -5.40 7.57 5.34
CA GLN A 132 -4.63 6.38 5.69
C GLN A 132 -5.15 5.79 6.99
N LEU A 133 -5.61 4.54 6.94
CA LEU A 133 -6.29 3.91 8.06
C LEU A 133 -5.37 2.92 8.77
N ALA A 134 -5.44 2.84 10.08
CA ALA A 134 -4.75 1.83 10.87
C ALA A 134 -5.44 1.58 12.21
N VAL A 135 -5.18 0.41 12.80
CA VAL A 135 -5.39 0.22 14.24
C VAL A 135 -4.28 0.95 15.00
N THR A 136 -4.67 1.73 16.00
CA THR A 136 -3.79 2.54 16.85
C THR A 136 -4.18 2.37 18.31
N ASP A 137 -3.43 2.94 19.24
CA ASP A 137 -3.80 2.95 20.67
C ASP A 137 -5.16 3.65 20.92
N SER A 138 -5.55 4.57 20.03
CA SER A 138 -6.84 5.27 20.05
C SER A 138 -7.92 4.66 19.15
N CYS A 139 -7.58 3.59 18.42
CA CYS A 139 -8.48 2.88 17.53
C CYS A 139 -8.22 1.38 17.54
N SER A 140 -9.08 0.63 18.22
CA SER A 140 -9.06 -0.85 18.20
C SER A 140 -9.57 -1.45 16.88
N GLY A 141 -10.12 -0.64 15.99
CA GLY A 141 -10.69 -1.01 14.70
C GLY A 141 -11.90 -0.14 14.35
N ILE A 142 -12.28 -0.16 13.08
CA ILE A 142 -13.50 0.44 12.56
C ILE A 142 -14.71 -0.21 13.23
N GLN A 143 -15.64 0.62 13.69
CA GLN A 143 -16.87 0.21 14.36
C GLN A 143 -18.08 0.56 13.50
N LEU A 144 -19.15 -0.22 13.65
CA LEU A 144 -20.40 0.05 12.93
C LEU A 144 -21.01 1.39 13.37
N HIS A 145 -21.47 2.17 12.40
CA HIS A 145 -22.19 3.43 12.58
C HIS A 145 -21.43 4.47 13.42
N SER A 146 -20.11 4.46 13.37
CA SER A 146 -19.27 5.33 14.19
C SER A 146 -18.04 5.83 13.45
N TYR A 147 -17.73 7.10 13.69
CA TYR A 147 -16.50 7.74 13.29
C TYR A 147 -15.50 7.73 14.45
N ASN A 148 -14.28 7.25 14.20
CA ASN A 148 -13.17 7.35 15.12
C ASN A 148 -11.94 7.90 14.38
N ALA A 149 -11.66 9.19 14.57
CA ALA A 149 -10.48 9.85 14.02
C ALA A 149 -9.17 9.19 14.45
N GLY A 150 -9.15 8.46 15.58
CA GLY A 150 -7.99 7.69 16.03
C GLY A 150 -7.57 6.57 15.09
N CYS A 151 -8.44 6.17 14.13
CA CYS A 151 -8.09 5.20 13.10
C CYS A 151 -7.36 5.84 11.91
N ILE A 152 -7.22 7.17 11.87
CA ILE A 152 -6.57 7.91 10.79
C ILE A 152 -5.13 8.22 11.20
N VAL A 153 -4.16 7.71 10.45
CA VAL A 153 -2.72 7.98 10.68
C VAL A 153 -2.14 9.02 9.71
N HIS A 154 -2.86 9.33 8.63
CA HIS A 154 -2.52 10.39 7.68
C HIS A 154 -3.78 10.83 6.92
N ASP A 155 -3.98 12.12 6.69
CA ASP A 155 -5.20 12.65 6.05
C ASP A 155 -5.22 12.52 4.52
N GLY A 156 -4.05 12.27 3.90
CA GLY A 156 -3.94 12.08 2.45
C GLY A 156 -4.26 13.32 1.62
N ALA A 157 -4.38 14.51 2.22
CA ALA A 157 -4.73 15.75 1.55
C ALA A 157 -3.64 16.20 0.55
N ASP A 158 -2.39 15.78 0.77
CA ASP A 158 -1.25 16.06 -0.10
C ASP A 158 -1.02 14.98 -1.18
N GLY A 159 -1.91 13.99 -1.27
CA GLY A 159 -1.80 12.87 -2.19
C GLY A 159 -0.67 11.89 -1.86
N LYS A 160 -0.15 11.90 -0.63
CA LYS A 160 0.95 11.01 -0.20
C LYS A 160 0.51 10.15 0.98
N TYR A 161 0.93 8.90 0.92
CA TYR A 161 0.63 7.89 1.92
C TYR A 161 1.89 7.12 2.27
N GLN A 162 2.15 6.96 3.57
CA GLN A 162 3.38 6.34 4.04
C GLN A 162 3.27 4.81 3.94
N ARG A 163 4.17 4.18 3.19
CA ARG A 163 4.25 2.72 3.08
C ARG A 163 4.36 2.09 4.47
N GLY A 164 3.57 1.03 4.70
CA GLY A 164 3.57 0.28 5.96
C GLY A 164 2.90 0.99 7.16
N ALA A 165 2.33 2.18 6.97
CA ALA A 165 1.56 2.84 8.03
C ALA A 165 0.10 2.32 8.14
N GLY A 166 -0.37 1.59 7.13
CA GLY A 166 -1.72 1.03 7.05
C GLY A 166 -2.34 1.26 5.66
N PRO A 167 -3.50 0.65 5.37
CA PRO A 167 -4.10 0.71 4.04
C PRO A 167 -4.62 2.09 3.65
N VAL A 168 -4.57 2.34 2.35
CA VAL A 168 -5.50 3.23 1.67
C VAL A 168 -6.64 2.37 1.10
N LEU A 169 -7.89 2.73 1.38
CA LEU A 169 -9.07 2.10 0.80
C LEU A 169 -9.60 2.98 -0.34
N VAL A 170 -9.84 2.36 -1.49
CA VAL A 170 -10.42 3.03 -2.65
C VAL A 170 -11.68 2.31 -3.10
N ILE A 171 -12.81 3.00 -3.00
CA ILE A 171 -14.07 2.63 -3.64
C ILE A 171 -14.03 3.16 -5.07
N GLN A 172 -14.19 2.28 -6.04
CA GLN A 172 -14.11 2.59 -7.47
C GLN A 172 -15.30 2.05 -8.25
N GLY A 173 -16.52 2.29 -7.76
CA GLY A 173 -17.76 1.83 -8.40
C GLY A 173 -18.19 2.63 -9.63
N THR A 174 -17.26 3.27 -10.33
CA THR A 174 -17.51 4.21 -11.44
C THR A 174 -17.58 3.54 -12.81
N GLY A 175 -17.76 2.21 -12.86
CA GLY A 175 -17.60 1.40 -14.08
C GLY A 175 -18.75 1.49 -15.11
N GLY A 176 -19.80 2.28 -14.87
CA GLY A 176 -20.81 2.59 -15.90
C GLY A 176 -22.27 2.59 -15.47
N ARG A 177 -22.60 2.26 -14.21
CA ARG A 177 -23.91 2.61 -13.65
C ARG A 177 -23.96 4.10 -13.29
N ALA A 178 -25.18 4.63 -13.11
CA ALA A 178 -25.37 5.99 -12.64
C ALA A 178 -24.67 6.19 -11.30
N LEU A 179 -24.09 7.37 -11.09
CA LEU A 179 -23.36 7.66 -9.87
C LEU A 179 -24.33 7.81 -8.69
N ASP A 180 -23.88 7.36 -7.52
CA ASP A 180 -24.55 7.53 -6.25
C ASP A 180 -24.08 8.82 -5.55
N VAL A 181 -24.89 9.32 -4.63
CA VAL A 181 -24.61 10.54 -3.85
C VAL A 181 -23.62 10.25 -2.72
N PHE A 182 -22.72 11.20 -2.44
CA PHE A 182 -21.86 11.14 -1.25
C PHE A 182 -22.58 11.81 -0.06
N ASN A 183 -22.95 11.04 0.95
CA ASN A 183 -23.63 11.55 2.13
C ASN A 183 -22.63 12.08 3.18
N LYS A 184 -22.46 13.40 3.24
CA LYS A 184 -21.58 14.05 4.24
C LYS A 184 -22.02 13.89 5.69
N ALA A 185 -23.29 13.52 5.94
CA ALA A 185 -23.78 13.22 7.28
C ALA A 185 -23.59 11.75 7.67
N ASP A 186 -23.09 10.91 6.76
CA ASP A 186 -22.82 9.51 7.06
C ASP A 186 -21.72 9.39 8.13
N PRO A 187 -21.86 8.49 9.13
CA PRO A 187 -20.85 8.27 10.15
C PRO A 187 -19.47 7.87 9.63
N TYR A 188 -19.36 7.38 8.39
CA TYR A 188 -18.10 7.00 7.78
C TYR A 188 -17.50 8.07 6.87
N SER A 189 -18.23 9.16 6.58
CA SER A 189 -17.76 10.23 5.69
C SER A 189 -16.40 10.82 6.11
N GLY A 190 -16.14 10.92 7.41
CA GLY A 190 -14.87 11.40 7.95
C GLY A 190 -13.67 10.50 7.67
N TYR A 191 -13.86 9.25 7.22
CA TYR A 191 -12.76 8.38 6.81
C TYR A 191 -12.28 8.65 5.38
N PHE A 192 -12.95 9.49 4.60
CA PHE A 192 -12.61 9.75 3.20
C PHE A 192 -11.91 11.10 3.00
N ALA A 193 -10.76 11.04 2.32
CA ALA A 193 -9.91 12.18 1.99
C ALA A 193 -10.34 12.85 0.68
N ALA A 194 -10.85 12.05 -0.27
CA ALA A 194 -11.36 12.53 -1.55
C ALA A 194 -12.55 11.68 -2.00
N HIS A 195 -13.46 12.28 -2.78
CA HIS A 195 -14.59 11.59 -3.38
C HIS A 195 -15.04 12.26 -4.68
N MET A 196 -15.72 11.50 -5.52
CA MET A 196 -16.50 11.97 -6.66
C MET A 196 -17.82 11.21 -6.71
N ALA A 197 -18.91 11.96 -6.71
CA ALA A 197 -20.30 11.50 -6.66
C ALA A 197 -21.18 12.34 -7.61
N THR A 198 -22.48 12.07 -7.64
CA THR A 198 -23.44 12.72 -8.55
C THR A 198 -23.43 14.26 -8.52
N ASP A 199 -23.14 14.85 -7.36
CA ASP A 199 -23.13 16.30 -7.12
C ASP A 199 -21.73 16.93 -7.26
N THR A 200 -20.71 16.14 -7.63
CA THR A 200 -19.36 16.63 -7.83
C THR A 200 -19.22 17.33 -9.19
N GLU A 201 -18.70 18.55 -9.19
CA GLU A 201 -18.39 19.25 -10.44
C GLU A 201 -17.38 18.44 -11.26
N GLY A 202 -17.70 18.21 -12.54
CA GLY A 202 -16.87 17.38 -13.40
C GLY A 202 -16.98 15.88 -13.15
N ALA A 203 -17.98 15.41 -12.39
CA ALA A 203 -18.24 14.00 -12.19
C ALA A 203 -18.32 13.23 -13.53
N GLY A 204 -17.76 12.02 -13.53
CA GLY A 204 -17.73 11.16 -14.70
C GLY A 204 -17.49 9.71 -14.31
N ILE A 205 -17.94 8.81 -15.17
CA ILE A 205 -17.67 7.38 -15.06
C ILE A 205 -16.33 7.05 -15.72
N GLY A 206 -15.70 5.96 -15.30
CA GLY A 206 -14.45 5.52 -15.90
C GLY A 206 -13.72 4.52 -15.02
N VAL A 207 -12.40 4.60 -15.01
CA VAL A 207 -11.53 3.60 -14.35
C VAL A 207 -10.50 4.27 -13.46
N VAL A 208 -10.06 3.52 -12.45
CA VAL A 208 -8.92 3.88 -11.61
C VAL A 208 -7.75 2.99 -11.99
N THR A 209 -6.59 3.57 -12.26
CA THR A 209 -5.39 2.86 -12.69
C THR A 209 -4.32 2.93 -11.61
N TYR A 210 -3.67 1.80 -11.33
CA TYR A 210 -2.58 1.70 -10.36
C TYR A 210 -1.29 1.28 -11.06
N LYS A 211 -0.25 2.12 -10.98
CA LYS A 211 1.11 1.80 -11.41
C LYS A 211 1.91 1.33 -10.20
N VAL A 212 2.29 0.05 -10.20
CA VAL A 212 3.00 -0.59 -9.08
C VAL A 212 4.48 -0.71 -9.40
N TYR A 213 5.32 -0.10 -8.57
CA TYR A 213 6.78 -0.12 -8.62
C TYR A 213 7.34 -0.79 -7.35
N PRO A 214 8.62 -1.19 -7.28
CA PRO A 214 9.19 -1.75 -6.05
C PRO A 214 9.12 -0.83 -4.81
N ASP A 215 9.13 0.48 -5.04
CA ASP A 215 9.24 1.53 -4.02
C ASP A 215 7.97 2.36 -3.83
N ARG A 216 7.02 2.30 -4.79
CA ARG A 216 5.74 3.01 -4.68
C ARG A 216 4.58 2.38 -5.45
N ILE A 217 3.35 2.72 -5.06
CA ILE A 217 2.14 2.61 -5.87
C ILE A 217 1.68 4.01 -6.23
N VAL A 218 1.39 4.27 -7.51
CA VAL A 218 0.80 5.52 -7.98
C VAL A 218 -0.59 5.24 -8.53
N GLU A 219 -1.59 5.94 -8.02
CA GLU A 219 -2.96 5.90 -8.51
C GLU A 219 -3.25 7.09 -9.44
N GLU A 220 -4.03 6.82 -10.49
CA GLU A 220 -4.52 7.82 -11.43
C GLU A 220 -5.96 7.48 -11.84
N THR A 221 -6.87 8.44 -11.67
CA THR A 221 -8.24 8.32 -12.20
C THR A 221 -8.27 8.67 -13.69
N ALA A 222 -9.10 7.95 -14.45
CA ALA A 222 -9.42 8.26 -15.84
C ALA A 222 -10.95 8.21 -16.03
N PHE A 223 -11.59 9.35 -15.81
CA PHE A 223 -13.04 9.52 -15.94
C PHE A 223 -13.41 10.29 -17.20
N ASN A 224 -14.64 10.10 -17.68
CA ASN A 224 -15.19 10.84 -18.82
C ASN A 224 -15.76 12.23 -18.45
N GLY A 225 -15.43 12.72 -17.24
CA GLY A 225 -15.67 14.07 -16.77
C GLY A 225 -14.35 14.83 -16.58
N THR A 226 -14.38 15.92 -15.83
CA THR A 226 -13.19 16.72 -15.53
C THR A 226 -12.65 16.52 -14.11
N TYR A 227 -13.38 15.80 -13.26
CA TYR A 227 -12.85 15.39 -11.96
C TYR A 227 -11.68 14.45 -12.17
N SER A 228 -10.64 14.64 -11.38
CA SER A 228 -9.49 13.75 -11.31
C SER A 228 -8.94 13.68 -9.90
N ASP A 229 -8.43 12.52 -9.51
CA ASP A 229 -7.64 12.32 -8.31
C ASP A 229 -6.34 11.57 -8.64
N THR A 230 -5.34 11.75 -7.79
CA THR A 230 -4.08 11.01 -7.84
C THR A 230 -3.45 10.94 -6.45
N PHE A 231 -2.90 9.79 -6.11
CA PHE A 231 -2.06 9.66 -4.92
C PHE A 231 -0.89 8.69 -5.12
N THR A 232 0.05 8.74 -4.19
CA THR A 232 1.19 7.84 -4.13
C THR A 232 1.33 7.22 -2.73
N ILE A 233 1.42 5.89 -2.67
CA ILE A 233 1.89 5.17 -1.48
C ILE A 233 3.38 4.89 -1.67
N ALA A 234 4.24 5.44 -0.82
CA ALA A 234 5.69 5.24 -0.90
C ALA A 234 6.34 5.44 0.48
N ASP A 235 7.64 5.20 0.58
CA ASP A 235 8.40 5.66 1.74
C ASP A 235 8.78 7.14 1.57
N PHE A 236 8.16 8.01 2.37
CA PHE A 236 8.44 9.44 2.42
C PHE A 236 9.23 9.82 3.67
N SER A 237 9.70 8.83 4.43
CA SER A 237 10.54 9.08 5.60
C SER A 237 11.80 9.81 5.16
N ILE A 238 11.99 11.01 5.69
CA ILE A 238 13.25 11.72 5.59
C ILE A 238 14.32 10.82 6.20
N GLY A 239 15.27 10.35 5.39
CA GLY A 239 16.33 9.45 5.84
C GLY A 239 17.03 10.02 7.08
N LEU A 240 17.44 9.15 8.01
CA LEU A 240 18.16 9.52 9.24
C LEU A 240 19.31 10.53 9.00
N ALA A 241 19.94 10.51 7.82
CA ALA A 241 20.99 11.45 7.43
C ALA A 241 20.55 12.93 7.37
N GLU A 242 19.31 13.23 6.96
CA GLU A 242 18.81 14.61 6.90
C GLU A 242 18.39 15.14 8.28
N ARG A 243 17.95 14.27 9.19
CA ARG A 243 17.71 14.64 10.60
C ARG A 243 19.01 15.05 11.33
N PHE A 244 20.16 14.49 10.95
CA PHE A 244 21.45 14.89 11.52
C PHE A 244 21.99 16.22 10.96
N MET A 245 21.61 16.60 9.74
CA MET A 245 22.01 17.90 9.15
C MET A 245 21.21 19.08 9.72
N GLN A 246 19.99 18.87 10.23
CA GLN A 246 19.22 19.91 10.93
C GLN A 246 19.55 20.04 12.42
N ALA A 247 20.27 19.06 13.01
CA ALA A 247 20.63 19.06 14.43
C ALA A 247 22.00 19.68 14.74
N LEU A 248 22.73 20.18 13.74
CA LEU A 248 23.90 21.03 13.97
C LEU A 248 23.42 22.49 13.98
N PRO A 249 23.43 23.19 15.13
CA PRO A 249 23.20 24.61 15.11
C PRO A 249 24.28 25.25 14.24
N LEU A 250 23.87 25.96 13.19
CA LEU A 250 24.73 26.90 12.49
C LEU A 250 25.27 27.88 13.54
N ALA A 251 26.48 27.64 14.02
CA ALA A 251 27.25 28.67 14.70
C ALA A 251 27.41 29.81 13.68
N ALA A 252 26.63 30.87 13.87
CA ALA A 252 26.74 32.08 13.09
C ALA A 252 28.21 32.53 13.08
N PRO A 253 28.80 32.88 11.91
CA PRO A 253 30.12 33.46 11.93
C PRO A 253 30.00 34.83 12.58
N VAL A 254 30.61 34.98 13.76
CA VAL A 254 30.92 36.28 14.34
C VAL A 254 31.84 36.97 13.35
N ALA A 255 31.35 38.02 12.70
CA ALA A 255 32.17 38.92 11.91
C ALA A 255 33.15 39.62 12.84
N VAL A 256 34.38 39.12 12.92
CA VAL A 256 35.52 39.87 13.45
C VAL A 256 36.28 40.43 12.26
N GLY A 257 36.09 41.73 12.03
CA GLY A 257 36.92 42.48 11.12
C GLY A 257 38.35 42.54 11.63
N LEU A 258 39.31 42.20 10.78
CA LEU A 258 40.72 42.55 10.94
C LEU A 258 41.31 42.85 9.57
N ILE A 259 41.46 44.15 9.31
CA ILE A 259 42.30 44.68 8.25
C ILE A 259 43.76 44.60 8.74
N GLY A 260 44.67 44.09 7.92
CA GLY A 260 46.08 44.48 7.98
C GLY A 260 47.14 43.38 7.89
N LEU A 261 47.68 43.22 6.68
CA LEU A 261 49.10 43.02 6.33
C LEU A 261 49.85 41.75 6.81
N GLY A 262 50.28 40.96 5.82
CA GLY A 262 51.71 40.67 5.68
C GLY A 262 52.22 39.23 5.88
N VAL A 263 52.57 38.62 4.76
CA VAL A 263 53.71 37.70 4.51
C VAL A 263 53.66 36.25 5.02
N GLY A 264 53.60 35.32 4.06
CA GLY A 264 54.54 34.20 3.98
C GLY A 264 54.03 32.80 4.36
N GLY A 265 54.17 31.85 3.42
CA GLY A 265 54.36 30.44 3.75
C GLY A 265 53.41 29.45 3.08
N PHE A 266 53.83 28.88 1.95
CA PHE A 266 53.32 27.61 1.44
C PHE A 266 53.57 26.49 2.46
N LEU A 267 52.56 25.67 2.77
CA LEU A 267 52.79 24.29 3.23
C LEU A 267 51.62 23.36 2.92
N THR A 268 51.90 22.41 2.05
CA THR A 268 51.10 21.24 1.67
C THR A 268 50.82 20.34 2.88
N TRP A 269 49.57 19.92 3.08
CA TRP A 269 49.23 18.84 4.02
C TRP A 269 49.11 17.50 3.29
N ARG A 270 50.08 16.63 3.52
CA ARG A 270 50.03 15.20 3.22
C ARG A 270 49.24 14.48 4.32
N LEU A 271 48.38 13.55 3.90
CA LEU A 271 47.76 12.52 4.73
C LEU A 271 48.79 11.79 5.60
N ARG A 272 48.52 11.67 6.91
CA ARG A 272 49.17 10.72 7.80
C ARG A 272 48.22 9.59 8.17
N VAL A 273 48.47 8.44 7.54
CA VAL A 273 48.09 7.12 8.03
C VAL A 273 49.01 6.79 9.21
N ILE A 274 48.44 6.42 10.36
CA ILE A 274 49.20 5.89 11.50
C ILE A 274 49.42 4.38 11.30
N GLY A 275 50.67 3.98 11.45
CA GLY A 275 51.23 2.71 10.99
C GLY A 275 51.10 1.50 11.93
N MET A 276 51.46 0.38 11.31
CA MET A 276 51.54 -1.00 11.79
C MET A 276 52.55 -1.23 12.93
N ARG A 277 52.34 -2.32 13.68
CA ARG A 277 53.43 -3.20 14.14
C ARG A 277 53.21 -4.61 13.59
N ALA A 278 54.25 -5.14 12.96
CA ALA A 278 54.33 -6.48 12.38
C ALA A 278 55.21 -7.38 13.26
N VAL A 279 54.87 -8.66 13.37
CA VAL A 279 55.79 -9.76 13.68
C VAL A 279 55.30 -11.02 12.95
N GLY A 280 56.20 -11.70 12.22
CA GLY A 280 56.12 -13.16 12.01
C GLY A 280 55.87 -13.66 10.58
N MET A 281 56.96 -13.85 9.82
CA MET A 281 57.08 -14.60 8.56
C MET A 281 56.54 -16.05 8.61
N ARG A 282 55.87 -16.49 7.54
CA ARG A 282 56.36 -17.58 6.64
C ARG A 282 55.46 -17.72 5.40
N THR A 283 56.08 -17.59 4.24
CA THR A 283 55.53 -17.79 2.89
C THR A 283 55.61 -19.26 2.48
N THR A 284 54.52 -19.80 1.94
CA THR A 284 54.53 -20.94 1.01
C THR A 284 53.66 -20.61 -0.19
N SER A 285 54.25 -20.70 -1.38
CA SER A 285 53.71 -20.29 -2.67
C SER A 285 52.69 -21.29 -3.24
N LEU A 286 51.60 -20.80 -3.84
CA LEU A 286 50.87 -21.52 -4.87
C LEU A 286 51.46 -21.17 -6.25
N ARG A 287 51.98 -22.19 -6.96
CA ARG A 287 52.29 -22.12 -8.39
C ARG A 287 51.09 -22.62 -9.19
N ALA A 288 50.56 -21.78 -10.06
CA ALA A 288 49.73 -22.20 -11.19
C ALA A 288 50.65 -22.78 -12.29
N ARG A 289 50.28 -23.94 -12.86
CA ARG A 289 50.85 -24.47 -14.11
C ARG A 289 49.75 -24.49 -15.15
N LEU A 290 49.94 -23.70 -16.21
CA LEU A 290 49.45 -24.03 -17.55
C LEU A 290 50.29 -25.19 -18.10
N PHE A 291 49.69 -26.13 -18.81
CA PHE A 291 50.19 -26.68 -20.06
C PHE A 291 49.09 -27.51 -20.78
N ARG A 292 48.89 -27.18 -22.06
CA ARG A 292 48.29 -28.02 -23.12
C ARG A 292 49.27 -29.15 -23.49
N PRO A 293 48.80 -30.25 -24.09
CA PRO A 293 48.59 -30.31 -25.55
C PRO A 293 47.13 -30.20 -25.97
#